data_AF-A0A6A3BF89-F1
#
_entry.id   AF-A0A6A3BF89-F1
#
_cell.length_a   1.000
_cell.length_b   1.000
_cell.length_c   1.000
_cell.angle_alpha   90.00
_cell.angle_beta   90.00
_cell.angle_gamma   90.00
#
_symmetry.space_group_name_H-M   'P 1'
#
loop_
_entity.id
_entity.type
_entity.pdbx_description
1 polymer ?
#
loop_
_entity_poly.entity_id
_entity_poly.type
_entity_poly.pdbx_seq_one_letter_code
_entity_poly.pdbx_strand_id
1 'polypeptide(L)'
;MVMKQLLAFAAAVLASSVVSSQGSEFAFYKLSLKWPSSVCISAPQNSISPIPKIFTIHGLWLALKNDTSIPPYDPIDNNCNPSPVAPCDIVGKLTPIKGRLQQNLIKGTTAGRDELF
;
A
#
# COMPACT_ATOMS: atom_id res chain seq x y z
N MET A 1 -8.27 -46.47 24.34
CA MET A 1 -7.28 -45.37 24.50
C MET A 1 -6.87 -44.74 23.16
N VAL A 2 -6.72 -45.53 22.09
CA VAL A 2 -6.27 -45.11 20.74
C VAL A 2 -7.21 -44.09 20.03
N MET A 3 -8.53 -44.24 20.19
CA MET A 3 -9.52 -43.39 19.50
C MET A 3 -9.53 -41.94 20.01
N LYS A 4 -9.24 -41.71 21.31
CA LYS A 4 -9.12 -40.36 21.89
C LYS A 4 -7.87 -39.63 21.39
N GLN A 5 -6.77 -40.36 21.17
CA GLN A 5 -5.55 -39.76 20.62
C GLN A 5 -5.74 -39.41 19.14
N LEU A 6 -6.36 -40.27 18.34
CA LEU A 6 -6.71 -39.97 16.95
C LEU A 6 -7.60 -38.71 16.82
N LEU A 7 -8.60 -38.56 17.68
CA LEU A 7 -9.44 -37.36 17.74
C LEU A 7 -8.65 -36.11 18.15
N ALA A 8 -7.75 -36.23 19.12
CA ALA A 8 -6.89 -35.12 19.54
C ALA A 8 -5.90 -34.70 18.45
N PHE A 9 -5.32 -35.66 17.72
CA PHE A 9 -4.45 -35.39 16.57
C PHE A 9 -5.23 -34.74 15.42
N ALA A 10 -6.44 -35.22 15.11
CA ALA A 10 -7.30 -34.61 14.09
C ALA A 10 -7.68 -33.17 14.45
N ALA A 11 -8.02 -32.90 15.71
CA ALA A 11 -8.31 -31.55 16.20
C ALA A 11 -7.08 -30.63 16.13
N ALA A 12 -5.89 -31.14 16.47
CA ALA A 12 -4.65 -30.38 16.35
C ALA A 12 -4.28 -30.08 14.89
N VAL A 13 -4.47 -31.02 13.97
CA VAL A 13 -4.27 -30.83 12.52
C VAL A 13 -5.27 -29.81 11.96
N LEU A 14 -6.55 -29.84 12.37
CA LEU A 14 -7.54 -28.85 11.97
C LEU A 14 -7.24 -27.45 12.55
N ALA A 15 -6.79 -27.36 13.80
CA ALA A 15 -6.40 -26.09 14.43
C ALA A 15 -5.12 -25.48 13.82
N SER A 16 -4.19 -26.32 13.37
CA SER A 16 -2.98 -25.88 12.65
C SER A 16 -3.19 -25.61 11.16
N SER A 17 -4.35 -25.98 10.61
CA SER A 17 -4.76 -25.66 9.23
C SER A 17 -5.48 -24.33 9.10
N VAL A 18 -5.55 -23.52 10.16
CA VAL A 18 -5.93 -22.11 10.07
C VAL A 18 -4.72 -21.31 9.57
N VAL A 19 -4.30 -21.60 8.33
CA VAL A 19 -3.65 -20.57 7.51
C VAL A 19 -4.72 -19.52 7.32
N SER A 20 -4.49 -18.35 7.91
CA SER A 20 -5.34 -17.17 7.72
C SER A 20 -5.58 -16.99 6.22
N SER A 21 -6.76 -17.35 5.76
CA SER A 21 -7.24 -17.04 4.41
C SER A 21 -7.79 -15.61 4.38
N GLN A 22 -7.14 -14.67 5.08
CA GLN A 22 -7.23 -13.28 4.66
C GLN A 22 -6.60 -13.24 3.27
N GLY A 23 -7.47 -13.26 2.27
CA GLY A 23 -7.16 -13.62 0.89
C GLY A 23 -5.90 -12.95 0.38
N SER A 24 -5.16 -13.65 -0.47
CA SER A 24 -4.24 -12.97 -1.37
C SER A 24 -5.09 -12.17 -2.39
N GLU A 25 -5.66 -11.06 -1.95
CA GLU A 25 -6.51 -10.18 -2.77
C GLU A 25 -5.69 -9.38 -3.80
N PHE A 26 -4.37 -9.58 -3.87
CA PHE A 26 -3.51 -9.05 -4.92
C PHE A 26 -2.39 -10.05 -5.23
N ALA A 27 -1.91 -10.03 -6.47
CA ALA A 27 -0.87 -10.94 -6.95
C ALA A 27 0.54 -10.35 -6.82
N PHE A 28 0.70 -9.03 -7.02
CA PHE A 28 2.01 -8.37 -6.93
C PHE A 28 1.87 -6.86 -6.70
N TYR A 29 3.00 -6.23 -6.34
CA TYR A 29 3.13 -4.79 -6.25
C TYR A 29 3.78 -4.21 -7.50
N LYS A 30 3.30 -3.04 -7.92
CA LYS A 30 3.95 -2.19 -8.92
C LYS A 30 4.55 -0.98 -8.21
N LEU A 31 5.88 -0.86 -8.27
CA LEU A 31 6.56 0.37 -7.89
C LEU A 31 6.60 1.31 -9.10
N SER A 32 5.73 2.32 -9.08
CA SER A 32 5.69 3.32 -10.15
C SER A 32 6.64 4.46 -9.82
N LEU A 33 7.49 4.79 -10.79
CA LEU A 33 8.44 5.91 -10.70
C LEU A 33 8.04 7.00 -11.69
N LYS A 34 8.26 8.26 -11.31
CA LYS A 34 8.07 9.43 -12.18
C LYS A 34 9.41 10.07 -12.53
N TRP A 35 9.55 10.47 -13.80
CA TRP A 35 10.63 11.34 -14.23
C TRP A 35 10.22 12.80 -14.03
N PRO A 36 10.82 13.54 -13.07
CA PRO A 36 10.29 14.81 -12.61
C PRO A 36 10.18 15.85 -13.73
N SER A 37 11.16 15.94 -14.63
CA SER A 37 11.13 16.95 -15.69
C SER A 37 9.98 16.73 -16.67
N SER A 38 9.64 15.48 -17.01
CA SER A 38 8.50 15.19 -17.89
C SER A 38 7.18 15.62 -17.27
N VAL A 39 7.00 15.36 -15.96
CA VAL A 39 5.81 15.79 -15.22
C VAL A 39 5.75 17.33 -15.16
N CYS A 40 6.86 17.99 -14.89
CA CYS A 40 6.95 19.45 -14.79
C CYS A 40 6.68 20.15 -16.13
N ILE A 41 7.07 19.56 -17.27
CA ILE A 41 6.74 20.10 -18.59
C ILE A 41 5.22 20.11 -18.81
N SER A 42 4.52 19.04 -18.41
CA SER A 42 3.06 18.95 -18.55
C SER A 42 2.27 19.82 -17.57
N ALA A 43 2.85 20.12 -16.39
CA ALA A 43 2.18 20.89 -15.34
C ALA A 43 3.18 21.82 -14.61
N PRO A 44 3.64 22.90 -15.24
CA PRO A 44 4.74 23.72 -14.72
C PRO A 44 4.44 24.35 -13.35
N GLN A 45 3.19 24.74 -13.10
CA GLN A 45 2.81 25.42 -11.86
C GLN A 45 2.91 24.54 -10.60
N ASN A 46 2.80 23.21 -10.75
CA ASN A 46 2.89 22.24 -9.64
C ASN A 46 4.32 21.79 -9.35
N SER A 47 5.30 22.38 -10.01
CA SER A 47 6.67 21.86 -10.04
C SER A 47 7.47 22.36 -8.84
N ILE A 48 8.19 21.45 -8.19
CA ILE A 48 9.19 21.82 -7.19
C ILE A 48 10.45 22.36 -7.87
N SER A 49 11.14 23.29 -7.21
CA SER A 49 12.44 23.80 -7.65
C SER A 49 13.48 23.59 -6.54
N PRO A 50 14.67 23.03 -6.85
CA PRO A 50 15.10 22.56 -8.17
C PRO A 50 14.42 21.24 -8.58
N ILE A 51 14.22 21.05 -9.89
CA ILE A 51 13.66 19.79 -10.43
C ILE A 51 14.69 18.67 -10.24
N PRO A 52 14.34 17.55 -9.56
CA PRO A 52 15.27 16.45 -9.37
C PRO A 52 15.66 15.80 -10.70
N LYS A 53 16.94 15.44 -10.84
CA LYS A 53 17.51 14.78 -12.02
C LYS A 53 17.53 13.24 -11.89
N ILE A 54 16.71 12.69 -11.01
CA ILE A 54 16.58 11.26 -10.74
C ILE A 54 15.11 10.87 -10.78
N PHE A 55 14.82 9.59 -11.03
CA PHE A 55 13.47 9.07 -10.84
C PHE A 55 13.07 9.20 -9.37
N THR A 56 11.83 9.62 -9.16
CA THR A 56 11.24 9.72 -7.82
C THR A 56 10.06 8.77 -7.72
N ILE A 57 9.73 8.35 -6.50
CA ILE A 57 8.62 7.44 -6.28
C ILE A 57 7.33 8.20 -6.60
N HIS A 58 6.50 7.61 -7.48
CA HIS A 58 5.15 8.09 -7.74
C HIS A 58 4.15 7.41 -6.83
N GLY A 59 4.26 6.09 -6.67
CA GLY A 59 3.40 5.33 -5.79
C GLY A 59 3.74 3.84 -5.81
N LEU A 60 3.23 3.14 -4.81
CA LEU A 60 3.25 1.69 -4.73
C LEU A 60 1.81 1.20 -4.91
N TRP A 61 1.57 0.43 -5.95
CA TRP A 61 0.22 0.01 -6.34
C TRP A 61 0.09 -1.50 -6.22
N LEU A 62 -1.07 -1.95 -5.77
CA LEU A 62 -1.45 -3.35 -5.77
C LEU A 62 -2.02 -3.71 -7.16
N ALA A 63 -1.76 -4.93 -7.62
CA ALA A 63 -2.36 -5.47 -8.84
C ALA A 63 -2.80 -6.92 -8.65
N LEU A 64 -3.92 -7.30 -9.26
CA LEU A 64 -4.40 -8.67 -9.34
C LEU A 64 -3.58 -9.49 -10.34
N LYS A 65 -3.88 -10.79 -10.40
CA LYS A 65 -3.36 -11.67 -11.46
C LYS A 65 -3.70 -11.07 -12.84
N ASN A 66 -2.81 -11.26 -13.81
CA ASN A 66 -2.95 -10.72 -15.17
C ASN A 66 -2.96 -9.19 -15.25
N ASP A 67 -2.26 -8.51 -14.34
CA ASP A 67 -2.08 -7.05 -14.39
C ASP A 67 -3.36 -6.22 -14.21
N THR A 68 -4.43 -6.84 -13.70
CA THR A 68 -5.72 -6.17 -13.51
C THR A 68 -5.66 -5.26 -12.29
N SER A 69 -6.19 -4.04 -12.42
CA SER A 69 -6.27 -3.09 -11.32
C SER A 69 -7.13 -3.62 -10.18
N ILE A 70 -6.78 -3.24 -8.94
CA ILE A 70 -7.63 -3.50 -7.78
C ILE A 70 -8.93 -2.68 -7.94
N PRO A 71 -10.11 -3.28 -7.71
CA PRO A 71 -11.37 -2.56 -7.76
C PRO A 71 -11.38 -1.40 -6.74
N PRO A 72 -12.16 -0.34 -6.99
CA PRO A 72 -12.35 0.74 -6.02
C PRO A 72 -12.82 0.20 -4.67
N TYR A 73 -12.39 0.83 -3.58
CA TYR A 73 -12.85 0.49 -2.23
C TYR A 73 -14.39 0.57 -2.16
N ASP A 74 -15.00 -0.45 -1.58
CA ASP A 74 -16.42 -0.48 -1.26
C ASP A 74 -16.60 -1.06 0.16
N PRO A 75 -17.30 -0.36 1.08
CA PRO A 75 -17.40 -0.80 2.46
C PRO A 75 -18.19 -2.11 2.67
N ILE A 76 -18.97 -2.54 1.66
CA ILE A 76 -19.80 -3.74 1.69
C ILE A 76 -19.11 -4.87 0.90
N ASP A 77 -18.70 -4.60 -0.34
CA ASP A 77 -18.27 -5.61 -1.30
C ASP A 77 -16.74 -5.67 -1.54
N ASN A 78 -15.98 -4.64 -1.18
CA ASN A 78 -14.51 -4.56 -1.38
C ASN A 78 -13.83 -3.79 -0.24
N ASN A 79 -14.04 -4.27 0.98
CA ASN A 79 -13.56 -3.64 2.20
C ASN A 79 -12.14 -4.14 2.55
N CYS A 80 -11.14 -3.67 1.77
CA CYS A 80 -9.74 -4.09 1.94
C CYS A 80 -9.16 -3.75 3.33
N ASN A 81 -9.78 -2.83 4.07
CA ASN A 81 -9.40 -2.55 5.45
C ASN A 81 -10.62 -2.11 6.29
N PRO A 82 -11.22 -3.02 7.10
CA PRO A 82 -12.39 -2.70 7.92
C PRO A 82 -12.08 -1.73 9.07
N SER A 83 -10.81 -1.46 9.36
CA SER A 83 -10.38 -0.50 10.38
C SER A 83 -9.28 0.41 9.81
N PRO A 84 -9.67 1.41 8.99
CA PRO A 84 -8.71 2.32 8.39
C PRO A 84 -7.95 3.12 9.46
N VAL A 85 -6.64 3.24 9.25
CA VAL A 85 -5.81 4.20 10.00
C VAL A 85 -6.14 5.58 9.48
N ALA A 86 -6.53 6.51 10.37
CA ALA A 86 -6.82 7.87 9.94
C ALA A 86 -5.57 8.52 9.30
N PRO A 87 -5.73 9.42 8.31
CA PRO A 87 -4.60 10.05 7.62
C PRO A 87 -3.60 10.73 8.57
N CYS A 88 -4.05 11.27 9.70
CA CYS A 88 -3.15 11.89 10.68
C CYS A 88 -2.31 10.86 11.45
N ASP A 89 -2.86 9.68 11.69
CA ASP A 89 -2.22 8.62 12.48
C ASP A 89 -1.15 7.87 11.69
N ILE A 90 -1.25 7.88 10.35
CA ILE A 90 -0.22 7.27 9.51
C ILE A 90 1.10 8.05 9.59
N VAL A 91 1.05 9.37 9.80
CA VAL A 91 2.24 10.23 9.88
C VAL A 91 3.12 9.79 11.05
N GLY A 92 2.51 9.52 12.20
CA GLY A 92 3.21 8.98 13.37
C GLY A 92 3.93 7.67 13.05
N LYS A 93 3.23 6.74 12.38
CA LYS A 93 3.79 5.43 11.98
C LYS A 93 4.92 5.53 10.95
N LEU A 94 4.91 6.54 10.10
CA LEU A 94 5.93 6.77 9.06
C LEU A 94 7.16 7.54 9.57
N THR A 95 7.13 8.04 10.81
CA THR A 95 8.24 8.79 11.43
C THR A 95 9.62 8.12 11.24
N PRO A 96 9.79 6.80 11.44
CA PRO A 96 11.10 6.15 11.30
C PRO A 96 11.72 6.26 9.90
N ILE A 97 10.91 6.45 8.86
CA ILE A 97 11.36 6.54 7.47
C ILE A 97 11.15 7.92 6.85
N LYS A 98 10.72 8.92 7.63
CA LYS A 98 10.37 10.26 7.15
C LYS A 98 11.45 10.91 6.29
N GLY A 99 12.72 10.82 6.70
CA GLY A 99 13.84 11.39 5.93
C GLY A 99 13.98 10.76 4.54
N ARG A 100 13.78 9.44 4.43
CA ARG A 100 13.80 8.73 3.14
C ARG A 100 12.61 9.09 2.28
N LEU A 101 11.44 9.26 2.88
CA LEU A 101 10.23 9.69 2.17
C LEU A 101 10.41 11.10 1.60
N GLN A 102 10.90 12.06 2.39
CA GLN A 102 11.14 13.44 1.93
C GLN A 102 12.17 13.53 0.79
N GLN A 103 13.14 12.61 0.75
CA GLN A 103 14.16 12.61 -0.30
C GLN A 103 13.67 11.97 -1.61
N ASN A 104 12.77 10.98 -1.53
CA ASN A 104 12.41 10.14 -2.68
C ASN A 104 10.98 10.38 -3.19
N LEU A 105 10.12 11.03 -2.40
CA LEU A 105 8.80 11.50 -2.81
C LEU A 105 8.87 13.00 -3.08
N ILE A 106 8.45 13.41 -4.27
CA ILE A 106 8.21 14.84 -4.55
C ILE A 106 6.87 15.19 -3.92
N LYS A 107 6.89 16.00 -2.85
CA LYS A 107 5.68 16.66 -2.34
C LYS A 107 5.00 17.43 -3.48
N GLY A 108 3.79 17.04 -3.84
CA GLY A 108 2.92 17.90 -4.62
C GLY A 108 2.31 18.94 -3.68
N THR A 109 2.39 20.22 -4.02
CA THR A 109 1.58 21.24 -3.34
C THR A 109 0.18 21.17 -3.96
N THR A 110 -0.66 20.25 -3.51
CA THR A 110 -2.10 20.38 -3.75
C THR A 110 -2.65 21.44 -2.80
N ALA A 111 -3.43 22.37 -3.35
CA ALA A 111 -3.94 23.54 -2.66
C ALA A 111 -4.49 23.21 -1.25
N GLY A 112 -3.76 23.65 -0.22
CA GLY A 112 -4.28 23.78 1.14
C GLY A 112 -4.38 22.50 1.98
N ARG A 113 -3.73 21.39 1.61
CA ARG A 113 -3.66 20.22 2.49
C ARG A 113 -2.28 19.58 2.43
N ASP A 114 -1.57 19.63 3.56
CA ASP A 114 -0.40 18.79 3.83
C ASP A 114 -0.85 17.32 3.98
N GLU A 115 -1.50 16.77 2.97
CA GLU A 115 -1.77 15.33 2.91
C GLU A 115 -0.60 14.65 2.22
N LEU A 116 -0.10 13.61 2.88
CA LEU A 116 1.00 12.79 2.45
C LEU A 116 0.57 11.89 1.29
N PHE A 117 0.22 12.46 0.13
CA PHE A 117 0.11 11.77 -1.16
C PHE A 117 0.42 12.72 -2.32
#